data_AF-A0A3B6VHZ0-F1
#
_entry.id   AF-A0A3B6VHZ0-F1
#
_cell.length_a   1.000
_cell.length_b   1.000
_cell.length_c   1.000
_cell.angle_alpha   90.00
_cell.angle_beta   90.00
_cell.angle_gamma   90.00
#
_symmetry.space_group_name_H-M   'P 1'
#
loop_
_entity.id
_entity.type
_entity.pdbx_description
1 polymer ?
#
loop_
_entity_poly.entity_id
_entity_poly.type
_entity_poly.pdbx_seq_one_letter_code
_entity_poly.pdbx_strand_id
1 'polypeptide(L)'
;MISKQNVLYNEIEKDDYYIYINQKTNKGIFTPYYKGSCNSFLYDFKLDICRTFHKNARSYSIVDMSLDGTKIMTISVTSNDSQNNVFKIIEIGTNKVLLEINDLYVYEAFFTGNPRYIFIRAREVNIMKVFVYDVQTRKTMHTLKENIHIGSGSFNEQRIIFTYPSISENKVINYLNFNTLTETKESIGYSDIRVSKIFNASNKELLLVDNDESVSLYSGKKIFWKIQFLSFLNHYIGGFFYLKEDNKVYLDTPAIIQEKMSNNQIDAMVLYRIDAYSGNIETIQLPSKIKYKRFTHMFDYKLIDAAGNIFDLKDRTAYSFPLNTHR
;
A
#
# COMPACT_ATOMS: atom_id res chain seq x y z
N MET A 1 1.28 -24.86 -26.00
CA MET A 1 1.54 -23.44 -26.29
C MET A 1 0.51 -22.66 -25.49
N ILE A 2 0.90 -22.02 -24.37
CA ILE A 2 -0.06 -21.22 -23.58
C ILE A 2 -0.34 -19.97 -24.42
N SER A 3 -1.57 -19.81 -24.91
CA SER A 3 -1.99 -18.57 -25.55
C SER A 3 -1.85 -17.44 -24.55
N LYS A 4 -0.99 -16.45 -24.84
CA LYS A 4 -0.90 -15.25 -23.99
C LYS A 4 -2.28 -14.60 -23.91
N GLN A 5 -2.74 -14.30 -22.71
CA GLN A 5 -4.02 -13.62 -22.52
C GLN A 5 -3.83 -12.12 -22.80
N ASN A 6 -4.71 -11.54 -23.60
CA ASN A 6 -4.85 -10.08 -23.72
C ASN A 6 -5.45 -9.58 -22.41
N VAL A 7 -4.58 -9.20 -21.47
CA VAL A 7 -4.97 -8.69 -20.16
C VAL A 7 -4.72 -7.19 -20.11
N LEU A 8 -5.77 -6.43 -19.83
CA LEU A 8 -5.69 -5.00 -19.56
C LEU A 8 -5.99 -4.75 -18.09
N TYR A 9 -5.05 -4.15 -17.36
CA TYR A 9 -5.27 -3.76 -15.97
C TYR A 9 -5.97 -2.40 -15.93
N ASN A 10 -6.95 -2.24 -15.04
CA ASN A 10 -7.64 -0.96 -14.90
C ASN A 10 -6.72 0.10 -14.28
N GLU A 11 -6.64 1.26 -14.93
CA GLU A 11 -5.87 2.39 -14.45
C GLU A 11 -6.65 3.21 -13.40
N ILE A 12 -5.89 3.86 -12.53
CA ILE A 12 -6.39 4.82 -11.54
C ILE A 12 -6.68 6.15 -12.21
N GLU A 13 -7.83 6.74 -11.89
CA GLU A 13 -8.31 8.00 -12.43
C GLU A 13 -8.11 9.17 -11.44
N LYS A 14 -8.33 10.41 -11.90
CA LYS A 14 -8.04 11.62 -11.11
C LYS A 14 -8.84 11.71 -9.80
N ASP A 15 -10.07 11.20 -9.81
CA ASP A 15 -11.01 11.29 -8.69
C ASP A 15 -10.98 10.03 -7.80
N ASP A 16 -10.07 9.09 -8.08
CA ASP A 16 -9.88 7.87 -7.30
C ASP A 16 -9.07 8.13 -6.03
N TYR A 17 -9.28 7.27 -5.04
CA TYR A 17 -8.69 7.37 -3.72
C TYR A 17 -7.68 6.26 -3.47
N TYR A 18 -6.53 6.64 -2.90
CA TYR A 18 -5.75 5.76 -2.06
C TYR A 18 -6.53 5.50 -0.76
N ILE A 19 -6.79 4.23 -0.48
CA ILE A 19 -7.55 3.79 0.69
C ILE A 19 -6.64 2.96 1.59
N TYR A 20 -6.68 3.24 2.88
CA TYR A 20 -6.05 2.40 3.90
C TYR A 20 -7.05 2.11 5.00
N ILE A 21 -7.25 0.83 5.33
CA ILE A 21 -8.18 0.40 6.38
C ILE A 21 -7.38 -0.22 7.53
N ASN A 22 -7.51 0.34 8.73
CA ASN A 22 -7.04 -0.30 9.95
C ASN A 22 -8.15 -1.17 10.54
N GLN A 23 -8.06 -2.47 10.24
CA GLN A 23 -9.01 -3.49 10.67
C GLN A 23 -9.16 -3.60 12.19
N LYS A 24 -8.08 -3.39 12.95
CA LYS A 24 -8.11 -3.48 14.42
C LYS A 24 -8.97 -2.38 15.03
N THR A 25 -9.02 -1.22 14.38
CA THR A 25 -9.72 -0.03 14.92
C THR A 25 -10.99 0.31 14.16
N ASN A 26 -11.29 -0.41 13.07
CA ASN A 26 -12.42 -0.16 12.17
C ASN A 26 -12.43 1.27 11.61
N LYS A 27 -11.25 1.79 11.28
CA LYS A 27 -11.08 3.13 10.71
C LYS A 27 -10.42 3.06 9.35
N GLY A 28 -10.84 3.92 8.43
CA GLY A 28 -10.28 4.06 7.10
C GLY A 28 -9.73 5.46 6.87
N ILE A 29 -8.59 5.58 6.21
CA ILE A 29 -8.12 6.81 5.59
C ILE A 29 -8.45 6.75 4.11
N PHE A 30 -8.99 7.84 3.60
CA PHE A 30 -9.29 8.07 2.21
C PHE A 30 -8.53 9.32 1.78
N THR A 31 -7.55 9.15 0.90
CA THR A 31 -6.75 10.24 0.35
C THR A 31 -6.76 10.16 -1.18
N PRO A 32 -7.00 11.25 -1.92
CA PRO A 32 -6.98 11.19 -3.38
C PRO A 32 -5.60 10.78 -3.89
N TYR A 33 -5.54 9.94 -4.93
CA TYR A 33 -4.28 9.61 -5.59
C TYR A 33 -3.59 10.85 -6.17
N TYR A 34 -4.39 11.80 -6.66
CA TYR A 34 -3.92 13.04 -7.27
C TYR A 34 -4.21 14.23 -6.34
N LYS A 35 -3.15 14.86 -5.84
CA LYS A 35 -3.28 16.02 -4.94
C LYS A 35 -4.15 17.11 -5.57
N GLY A 36 -5.14 17.58 -4.81
CA GLY A 36 -6.03 18.66 -5.22
C GLY A 36 -7.23 18.24 -6.08
N SER A 37 -7.46 16.94 -6.29
CA SER A 37 -8.68 16.46 -6.94
C SER A 37 -9.89 16.40 -5.99
N CYS A 38 -9.71 15.90 -4.76
CA CYS A 38 -10.78 15.78 -3.75
C CYS A 38 -10.25 16.00 -2.32
N ASN A 39 -11.15 16.01 -1.32
CA ASN A 39 -10.77 16.06 0.09
C ASN A 39 -10.19 14.74 0.61
N SER A 40 -9.18 14.80 1.51
CA SER A 40 -8.82 13.65 2.35
C SER A 40 -9.66 13.60 3.61
N PHE A 41 -10.08 12.41 4.02
CA PHE A 41 -10.86 12.21 5.24
C PHE A 41 -10.55 10.88 5.92
N LEU A 42 -10.94 10.81 7.19
CA LEU A 42 -10.96 9.57 7.97
C LEU A 42 -12.41 9.16 8.21
N TYR A 43 -12.69 7.87 8.08
CA TYR A 43 -13.98 7.29 8.40
C TYR A 43 -13.84 6.31 9.56
N ASP A 44 -14.70 6.43 10.56
CA ASP A 44 -14.88 5.41 11.60
C ASP A 44 -16.10 4.56 11.24
N PHE A 45 -15.86 3.32 10.78
CA PHE A 45 -16.93 2.43 10.32
C PHE A 45 -17.79 1.89 11.45
N LYS A 46 -17.26 1.88 12.69
CA LYS A 46 -18.01 1.39 13.84
C LYS A 46 -18.98 2.46 14.35
N LEU A 47 -18.55 3.71 14.34
CA LEU A 47 -19.37 4.84 14.79
C LEU A 47 -20.20 5.47 13.67
N ASP A 48 -19.90 5.14 12.41
CA ASP A 48 -20.48 5.74 11.23
C ASP A 48 -20.23 7.26 11.14
N ILE A 49 -18.99 7.67 11.43
CA ILE A 49 -18.60 9.08 11.50
C ILE A 49 -17.45 9.37 10.54
N CYS A 50 -17.65 10.37 9.68
CA CYS A 50 -16.61 10.95 8.83
C CYS A 50 -15.96 12.17 9.50
N ARG A 51 -14.63 12.27 9.44
CA ARG A 51 -13.84 13.40 9.92
C ARG A 51 -12.93 13.92 8.81
N THR A 52 -13.20 15.15 8.37
CA THR A 52 -12.33 15.90 7.46
C THR A 52 -11.36 16.73 8.29
N PHE A 53 -10.06 16.52 8.13
CA PHE A 53 -9.04 17.21 8.92
C PHE A 53 -8.60 18.55 8.32
N HIS A 54 -8.86 18.78 7.03
CA HIS A 54 -8.64 20.07 6.38
C HIS A 54 -9.66 20.30 5.27
N LYS A 55 -10.28 21.48 5.27
CA LYS A 55 -11.05 22.00 4.13
C LYS A 55 -10.14 22.95 3.33
N ASN A 56 -10.19 22.88 1.99
CA ASN A 56 -9.58 23.85 1.06
C ASN A 56 -8.05 23.83 0.85
N ALA A 57 -7.31 22.82 1.33
CA ALA A 57 -5.91 22.70 0.98
C ALA A 57 -5.76 21.90 -0.33
N ARG A 58 -5.39 22.59 -1.42
CA ARG A 58 -5.18 22.00 -2.77
C ARG A 58 -4.18 20.83 -2.82
N SER A 59 -3.51 20.51 -1.73
CA SER A 59 -2.48 19.47 -1.69
C SER A 59 -2.36 18.81 -0.31
N TYR A 60 -3.46 18.77 0.44
CA TYR A 60 -3.52 18.08 1.72
C TYR A 60 -3.77 16.59 1.51
N SER A 61 -3.06 15.76 2.27
CA SER A 61 -3.17 14.31 2.21
C SER A 61 -2.94 13.71 3.59
N ILE A 62 -3.82 12.82 4.01
CA ILE A 62 -3.55 11.94 5.14
C ILE A 62 -2.68 10.80 4.59
N VAL A 63 -1.48 10.62 5.15
CA VAL A 63 -0.50 9.67 4.63
C VAL A 63 -0.43 8.38 5.41
N ASP A 64 -0.79 8.40 6.70
CA ASP A 64 -0.82 7.20 7.54
C ASP A 64 -1.63 7.42 8.83
N MET A 65 -2.03 6.32 9.47
CA MET A 65 -2.72 6.28 10.76
C MET A 65 -1.96 5.38 11.73
N SER A 66 -1.92 5.79 13.01
CA SER A 66 -1.27 5.02 14.05
C SER A 66 -1.96 3.68 14.27
N LEU A 67 -1.22 2.68 14.76
CA LEU A 67 -1.75 1.31 14.96
C LEU A 67 -2.97 1.28 15.89
N ASP A 68 -3.00 2.15 16.90
CA ASP A 68 -4.11 2.33 17.85
C ASP A 68 -5.27 3.18 17.28
N GLY A 69 -5.12 3.73 16.07
CA GLY A 69 -6.13 4.55 15.41
C GLY A 69 -6.47 5.83 16.16
N THR A 70 -5.54 6.37 16.96
CA THR A 70 -5.71 7.62 17.73
C THR A 70 -5.04 8.82 17.08
N LYS A 71 -4.14 8.61 16.12
CA LYS A 71 -3.37 9.67 15.46
C LYS A 71 -3.32 9.46 13.96
N ILE A 72 -3.18 10.57 13.24
CA ILE A 72 -2.90 10.58 11.80
C ILE A 72 -1.67 11.41 11.49
N MET A 73 -1.02 11.05 10.39
CA MET A 73 0.00 11.86 9.73
C MET A 73 -0.59 12.56 8.52
N THR A 74 -0.22 13.81 8.35
CA THR A 74 -0.78 14.66 7.31
C THR A 74 0.33 15.45 6.64
N ILE A 75 0.25 15.59 5.33
CA ILE A 75 1.15 16.45 4.55
C ILE A 75 0.30 17.46 3.80
N SER A 76 0.72 18.71 3.79
CA SER A 76 0.07 19.78 3.04
C SER A 76 1.09 20.72 2.44
N VAL A 77 0.74 21.36 1.32
CA VAL A 77 1.57 22.41 0.72
C VAL A 77 0.80 23.71 0.84
N THR A 78 1.44 24.73 1.39
CA THR A 78 0.84 26.04 1.65
C THR A 78 0.76 26.90 0.39
N SER A 79 1.67 26.71 -0.57
CA SER A 79 1.67 27.34 -1.89
C SER A 79 2.35 26.46 -2.95
N ASN A 80 2.00 26.61 -4.23
CA ASN A 80 2.59 25.82 -5.33
C ASN A 80 4.11 26.01 -5.46
N ASP A 81 4.64 27.15 -4.99
CA ASP A 81 6.06 27.51 -5.09
C ASP A 81 6.88 27.10 -3.85
N SER A 82 6.25 26.47 -2.87
CA SER A 82 6.94 26.08 -1.64
C SER A 82 7.92 24.93 -1.89
N GLN A 83 9.18 25.16 -1.51
CA GLN A 83 10.21 24.11 -1.56
C GLN A 83 10.04 23.03 -0.48
N ASN A 84 9.24 23.32 0.56
CA ASN A 84 8.93 22.45 1.69
C ASN A 84 7.43 22.19 1.77
N ASN A 85 7.04 21.17 2.52
CA ASN A 85 5.65 20.94 2.88
C ASN A 85 5.48 20.96 4.40
N VAL A 86 4.23 21.13 4.84
CA VAL A 86 3.89 21.11 6.26
C VAL A 86 3.44 19.70 6.59
N PHE A 87 4.29 18.98 7.32
CA PHE A 87 4.00 17.68 7.88
C PHE A 87 3.48 17.85 9.32
N LYS A 88 2.42 17.13 9.68
CA LYS A 88 1.85 17.15 11.03
C LYS A 88 1.49 15.75 11.52
N ILE A 89 1.60 15.56 12.83
CA ILE A 89 0.92 14.48 13.57
C ILE A 89 -0.22 15.10 14.36
N ILE A 90 -1.42 14.59 14.16
CA ILE A 90 -2.64 15.14 14.76
C ILE A 90 -3.34 14.02 15.55
N GLU A 91 -3.79 14.34 16.76
CA GLU A 91 -4.66 13.46 17.55
C GLU A 91 -6.10 13.50 17.02
N ILE A 92 -6.65 12.32 16.72
CA ILE A 92 -8.03 12.14 16.27
C ILE A 92 -8.96 12.38 17.46
N GLY A 93 -9.99 13.21 17.27
CA GLY A 93 -10.93 13.54 18.34
C GLY A 93 -10.77 14.99 18.80
N THR A 94 -9.55 15.34 19.21
CA THR A 94 -9.21 16.65 19.78
C THR A 94 -8.63 17.61 18.73
N ASN A 95 -8.16 17.10 17.59
CA ASN A 95 -7.40 17.84 16.58
C ASN A 95 -6.12 18.51 17.12
N LYS A 96 -5.61 18.04 18.28
CA LYS A 96 -4.38 18.55 18.86
C LYS A 96 -3.21 18.19 17.96
N VAL A 97 -2.44 19.21 17.54
CA VAL A 97 -1.18 19.02 16.81
C VAL A 97 -0.10 18.58 17.81
N LEU A 98 0.43 17.37 17.61
CA LEU A 98 1.45 16.77 18.46
C LEU A 98 2.87 17.01 17.94
N LEU A 99 3.00 17.12 16.62
CA LEU A 99 4.24 17.42 15.92
C LEU A 99 3.93 18.22 14.66
N GLU A 100 4.77 19.20 14.34
CA GLU A 100 4.74 19.95 13.09
C GLU A 100 6.18 20.11 12.58
N ILE A 101 6.40 19.79 11.30
CA ILE A 101 7.68 19.91 10.58
C ILE A 101 7.38 20.69 9.30
N ASN A 102 8.13 21.77 9.05
CA ASN A 102 7.92 22.68 7.92
C ASN A 102 9.24 23.09 7.22
N ASP A 103 10.35 22.53 7.64
CA ASP A 103 11.70 22.73 7.12
C ASP A 103 12.15 21.61 6.15
N LEU A 104 11.30 20.61 5.91
CA LEU A 104 11.54 19.48 5.01
C LEU A 104 10.44 19.36 3.96
N TYR A 105 10.76 18.71 2.83
CA TYR A 105 9.73 18.21 1.91
C TYR A 105 9.55 16.71 2.13
N VAL A 106 8.51 16.34 2.87
CA VAL A 106 8.18 14.94 3.18
C VAL A 106 7.45 14.28 2.00
N TYR A 107 7.93 13.12 1.55
CA TYR A 107 7.31 12.34 0.47
C TYR A 107 6.51 11.16 1.00
N GLU A 108 7.09 10.42 1.95
CA GLU A 108 6.48 9.27 2.59
C GLU A 108 6.72 9.37 4.10
N ALA A 109 5.73 9.01 4.91
CA ALA A 109 5.86 8.99 6.35
C ALA A 109 4.92 7.93 6.94
N PHE A 110 5.44 7.16 7.90
CA PHE A 110 4.70 6.09 8.54
C PHE A 110 4.92 6.09 10.05
N PHE A 111 3.86 5.80 10.81
CA PHE A 111 3.97 5.42 12.21
C PHE A 111 4.67 4.08 12.34
N THR A 112 5.56 3.96 13.33
CA THR A 112 6.19 2.69 13.70
C THR A 112 5.47 2.07 14.89
N GLY A 113 5.82 0.83 15.21
CA GLY A 113 5.36 0.14 16.43
C GLY A 113 5.87 0.79 17.71
N ASN A 114 6.95 1.57 17.63
CA ASN A 114 7.43 2.40 18.72
C ASN A 114 6.79 3.79 18.61
N PRO A 115 5.88 4.19 19.52
CA PRO A 115 5.14 5.46 19.41
C PRO A 115 6.02 6.71 19.49
N ARG A 116 7.29 6.58 19.91
CA ARG A 116 8.28 7.67 19.90
C ARG A 116 8.85 7.93 18.51
N TYR A 117 8.80 6.94 17.61
CA TYR A 117 9.48 6.99 16.32
C TYR A 117 8.52 6.98 15.15
N ILE A 118 8.87 7.78 14.15
CA ILE A 118 8.23 7.81 12.84
C ILE A 118 9.28 7.56 11.77
N PHE A 119 8.87 6.92 10.68
CA PHE A 119 9.76 6.58 9.59
C PHE A 119 9.44 7.45 8.39
N ILE A 120 10.41 8.28 7.98
CA ILE A 120 10.21 9.36 7.01
C ILE A 120 11.14 9.18 5.82
N ARG A 121 10.62 9.40 4.63
CA ARG A 121 11.39 9.73 3.43
C ARG A 121 11.15 11.19 3.07
N ALA A 122 12.17 12.02 3.17
CA ALA A 122 12.06 13.45 2.93
C ALA A 122 13.29 14.02 2.22
N ARG A 123 13.09 15.13 1.50
CA ARG A 123 14.18 15.94 0.97
C ARG A 123 14.62 16.93 2.03
N GLU A 124 15.87 16.83 2.42
CA GLU A 124 16.57 17.82 3.23
C GLU A 124 17.51 18.59 2.30
N VAL A 125 17.20 19.87 2.06
CA VAL A 125 17.86 20.69 1.03
C VAL A 125 17.73 20.06 -0.36
N ASN A 126 18.78 19.39 -0.85
CA ASN A 126 18.84 18.74 -2.17
C ASN A 126 19.09 17.23 -2.09
N ILE A 127 19.12 16.65 -0.88
CA ILE A 127 19.41 15.23 -0.68
C ILE A 127 18.14 14.55 -0.20
N MET A 128 17.72 13.53 -0.93
CA MET A 128 16.68 12.62 -0.49
C MET A 128 17.25 11.62 0.50
N LYS A 129 16.63 11.54 1.68
CA LYS A 129 17.00 10.60 2.74
C LYS A 129 15.78 9.83 3.23
N VAL A 130 16.06 8.65 3.78
CA VAL A 130 15.09 7.83 4.50
C VAL A 130 15.61 7.63 5.92
N PHE A 131 14.84 8.02 6.93
CA PHE A 131 15.33 8.10 8.30
C PHE A 131 14.24 7.89 9.35
N VAL A 132 14.67 7.47 10.53
CA VAL A 132 13.85 7.39 11.74
C VAL A 132 13.98 8.70 12.50
N TYR A 133 12.83 9.32 12.78
CA TYR A 133 12.74 10.58 13.49
C TYR A 133 12.06 10.38 14.85
N ASP A 134 12.63 10.97 15.89
CA ASP A 134 12.08 10.98 17.23
C ASP A 134 11.14 12.16 17.41
N VAL A 135 9.85 11.87 17.63
CA VAL A 135 8.82 12.89 17.76
C VAL A 135 8.93 13.72 19.03
N GLN A 136 9.58 13.19 20.08
CA GLN A 136 9.75 13.87 21.36
C GLN A 136 10.97 14.79 21.33
N THR A 137 12.13 14.26 20.92
CA THR A 137 13.38 15.02 20.90
C THR A 137 13.58 15.83 19.63
N ARG A 138 12.76 15.59 18.59
CA ARG A 138 12.79 16.26 17.29
C ARG A 138 14.12 16.08 16.55
N LYS A 139 14.69 14.89 16.66
CA LYS A 139 15.99 14.54 16.06
C LYS A 139 15.88 13.31 15.18
N THR A 140 16.70 13.29 14.14
CA THR A 140 16.98 12.08 13.38
C THR A 140 17.79 11.13 14.24
N MET A 141 17.25 9.94 14.47
CA MET A 141 17.88 8.92 15.32
C MET A 141 18.67 7.90 14.50
N HIS A 142 18.21 7.64 13.28
CA HIS A 142 18.82 6.68 12.37
C HIS A 142 18.56 7.09 10.94
N THR A 143 19.52 6.96 10.04
CA THR A 143 19.33 7.19 8.59
C THR A 143 19.69 5.91 7.87
N LEU A 144 18.80 5.43 7.00
CA LEU A 144 19.10 4.27 6.16
C LEU A 144 20.30 4.57 5.26
N LYS A 145 21.13 3.55 5.03
CA LYS A 145 22.27 3.66 4.11
C LYS A 145 21.82 3.86 2.66
N GLU A 146 20.65 3.33 2.31
CA GLU A 146 20.07 3.39 0.98
C GLU A 146 18.82 4.28 0.96
N ASN A 147 18.72 5.12 -0.07
CA ASN A 147 17.55 5.96 -0.30
C ASN A 147 16.49 5.18 -1.11
N ILE A 148 15.74 4.33 -0.41
CA ILE A 148 14.63 3.57 -0.98
C ILE A 148 13.33 4.38 -1.01
N HIS A 149 12.35 3.91 -1.78
CA HIS A 149 10.94 4.24 -1.52
C HIS A 149 10.44 3.37 -0.36
N ILE A 150 9.80 3.97 0.64
CA ILE A 150 9.31 3.19 1.79
C ILE A 150 8.21 2.22 1.33
N GLY A 151 7.37 2.62 0.37
CA GLY A 151 6.37 1.76 -0.25
C GLY A 151 6.91 0.56 -1.06
N SER A 152 8.22 0.49 -1.30
CA SER A 152 8.87 -0.72 -1.85
C SER A 152 9.22 -1.75 -0.78
N GLY A 153 9.17 -1.39 0.50
CA GLY A 153 9.32 -2.32 1.61
C GLY A 153 8.00 -2.65 2.28
N SER A 154 8.07 -3.46 3.32
CA SER A 154 6.92 -3.88 4.09
C SER A 154 7.21 -3.83 5.58
N PHE A 155 6.24 -3.32 6.35
CA PHE A 155 6.21 -3.49 7.79
C PHE A 155 5.69 -4.88 8.16
N ASN A 156 6.14 -5.41 9.29
CA ASN A 156 5.38 -6.47 9.97
C ASN A 156 4.10 -5.89 10.62
N GLU A 157 3.18 -6.74 11.08
CA GLU A 157 1.88 -6.29 11.61
C GLU A 157 1.97 -5.30 12.78
N GLN A 158 3.00 -5.45 13.61
CA GLN A 158 3.25 -4.56 14.76
C GLN A 158 4.07 -3.33 14.37
N ARG A 159 4.51 -3.21 13.11
CA ARG A 159 5.41 -2.17 12.58
C ARG A 159 6.68 -1.98 13.41
N ILE A 160 7.18 -3.04 14.04
CA ILE A 160 8.44 -3.06 14.79
C ILE A 160 9.62 -3.32 13.85
N ILE A 161 9.38 -4.06 12.79
CA ILE A 161 10.38 -4.39 11.77
C ILE A 161 9.87 -3.87 10.42
N PHE A 162 10.75 -3.17 9.71
CA PHE A 162 10.55 -2.81 8.32
C PHE A 162 11.57 -3.57 7.46
N THR A 163 11.06 -4.34 6.51
CA THR A 163 11.86 -5.13 5.57
C THR A 163 11.84 -4.45 4.21
N TYR A 164 13.00 -4.30 3.58
CA TYR A 164 13.12 -3.63 2.27
C TYR A 164 14.18 -4.28 1.37
N PRO A 165 14.01 -4.19 0.04
CA PRO A 165 15.02 -4.69 -0.89
C PRO A 165 16.28 -3.84 -0.83
N SER A 166 17.46 -4.45 -1.00
CA SER A 166 18.68 -3.70 -1.25
C SER A 166 18.71 -3.20 -2.70
N ILE A 167 19.01 -1.91 -2.87
CA ILE A 167 19.23 -1.29 -4.18
C ILE A 167 20.61 -1.64 -4.73
N SER A 168 21.59 -1.78 -3.84
CA SER A 168 23.01 -1.96 -4.21
C SER A 168 23.44 -3.43 -4.31
N GLU A 169 22.83 -4.32 -3.54
CA GLU A 169 23.16 -5.74 -3.48
C GLU A 169 22.00 -6.59 -4.01
N ASN A 170 22.21 -7.28 -5.13
CA ASN A 170 21.23 -8.27 -5.60
C ASN A 170 21.05 -9.38 -4.57
N LYS A 171 19.85 -9.98 -4.53
CA LYS A 171 19.52 -11.10 -3.62
C LYS A 171 19.59 -10.75 -2.14
N VAL A 172 19.66 -9.47 -1.78
CA VAL A 172 19.70 -9.02 -0.39
C VAL A 172 18.42 -8.31 -0.01
N ILE A 173 17.89 -8.69 1.15
CA ILE A 173 16.85 -7.93 1.84
C ILE A 173 17.42 -7.42 3.16
N ASN A 174 17.02 -6.21 3.51
CA ASN A 174 17.44 -5.53 4.72
C ASN A 174 16.27 -5.46 5.70
N TYR A 175 16.58 -5.44 6.99
CA TYR A 175 15.63 -5.31 8.08
C TYR A 175 16.05 -4.16 8.98
N LEU A 176 15.17 -3.20 9.20
CA LEU A 176 15.31 -2.18 10.24
C LEU A 176 14.41 -2.53 11.42
N ASN A 177 14.99 -2.67 12.61
CA ASN A 177 14.24 -2.82 13.85
C ASN A 177 14.07 -1.45 14.53
N PHE A 178 12.83 -0.98 14.71
CA PHE A 178 12.56 0.34 15.28
C PHE A 178 12.76 0.42 16.81
N ASN A 179 12.84 -0.71 17.52
CA ASN A 179 13.12 -0.70 18.95
C ASN A 179 14.61 -0.50 19.24
N THR A 180 15.47 -1.12 18.43
CA THR A 180 16.93 -1.08 18.61
C THR A 180 17.63 -0.12 17.65
N LEU A 181 16.92 0.34 16.59
CA LEU A 181 17.46 1.13 15.48
C LEU A 181 18.65 0.44 14.77
N THR A 182 18.62 -0.89 14.74
CA THR A 182 19.66 -1.70 14.09
C THR A 182 19.20 -2.17 12.72
N GLU A 183 20.06 -1.99 11.71
CA GLU A 183 19.92 -2.60 10.39
C GLU A 183 20.63 -3.95 10.34
N THR A 184 19.93 -4.98 9.88
CA THR A 184 20.52 -6.27 9.52
C THR A 184 20.21 -6.59 8.07
N LYS A 185 20.99 -7.49 7.46
CA LYS A 185 20.76 -7.94 6.09
C LYS A 185 20.75 -9.46 6.01
N GLU A 186 20.03 -9.97 5.02
CA GLU A 186 19.90 -11.39 4.73
C GLU A 186 20.03 -11.64 3.24
N SER A 187 20.83 -12.64 2.89
CA SER A 187 20.95 -13.12 1.52
C SER A 187 19.86 -14.15 1.23
N ILE A 188 19.17 -13.97 0.11
CA ILE A 188 18.19 -14.89 -0.43
C ILE A 188 18.96 -16.03 -1.11
N GLY A 189 18.74 -17.26 -0.65
CA GLY A 189 19.42 -18.46 -1.16
C GLY A 189 19.07 -18.87 -2.60
N TYR A 190 18.44 -18.01 -3.40
CA TYR A 190 17.98 -18.29 -4.76
C TYR A 190 18.85 -17.56 -5.79
N SER A 191 19.35 -18.30 -6.79
CA SER A 191 20.11 -17.71 -7.88
C SER A 191 19.19 -16.92 -8.81
N ASP A 192 19.53 -15.63 -8.96
CA ASP A 192 19.03 -14.68 -9.96
C ASP A 192 17.63 -14.14 -9.67
N ILE A 193 17.52 -13.45 -8.52
CA ILE A 193 16.41 -12.57 -8.16
C ILE A 193 16.91 -11.15 -7.91
N ARG A 194 16.18 -10.16 -8.44
CA ARG A 194 16.39 -8.73 -8.14
C ARG A 194 15.13 -8.15 -7.52
N VAL A 195 15.03 -8.27 -6.20
CA VAL A 195 13.85 -7.80 -5.45
C VAL A 195 13.69 -6.29 -5.62
N SER A 196 12.51 -5.89 -6.10
CA SER A 196 12.12 -4.50 -6.38
C SER A 196 11.09 -3.98 -5.38
N LYS A 197 10.19 -4.86 -4.92
CA LYS A 197 9.17 -4.58 -3.91
C LYS A 197 9.01 -5.80 -2.98
N ILE A 198 8.62 -5.52 -1.74
CA ILE A 198 8.33 -6.54 -0.73
C ILE A 198 6.94 -6.27 -0.17
N PHE A 199 6.11 -7.30 -0.06
CA PHE A 199 4.81 -7.24 0.60
C PHE A 199 4.75 -8.27 1.73
N ASN A 200 4.03 -7.96 2.80
CA ASN A 200 3.77 -8.92 3.87
C ASN A 200 2.75 -9.97 3.39
N ALA A 201 3.11 -11.25 3.52
CA ALA A 201 2.27 -12.38 3.11
C ALA A 201 1.62 -13.10 4.30
N SER A 202 1.77 -12.57 5.52
CA SER A 202 1.35 -13.10 6.84
C SER A 202 2.57 -13.37 7.73
N ASN A 203 2.47 -12.98 9.01
CA ASN A 203 3.47 -13.29 10.04
C ASN A 203 4.93 -12.93 9.65
N LYS A 204 5.69 -13.94 9.22
CA LYS A 204 7.12 -13.89 8.85
C LYS A 204 7.34 -14.14 7.35
N GLU A 205 6.27 -14.34 6.60
CA GLU A 205 6.31 -14.66 5.19
C GLU A 205 6.23 -13.37 4.36
N LEU A 206 7.02 -13.32 3.29
CA LEU A 206 7.16 -12.15 2.44
C LEU A 206 6.85 -12.55 1.00
N LEU A 207 6.18 -11.66 0.28
CA LEU A 207 6.15 -11.70 -1.17
C LEU A 207 7.30 -10.85 -1.68
N LEU A 208 8.18 -11.48 -2.45
CA LEU A 208 9.30 -10.82 -3.12
C LEU A 208 8.92 -10.61 -4.59
N VAL A 209 8.88 -9.36 -5.02
CA VAL A 209 8.56 -9.00 -6.41
C VAL A 209 9.86 -8.68 -7.15
N ASP A 210 10.10 -9.37 -8.26
CA ASP A 210 11.28 -9.24 -9.12
C ASP A 210 10.91 -8.38 -10.33
N ASN A 211 11.25 -7.08 -10.29
CA ASN A 211 10.93 -6.04 -11.30
C ASN A 211 9.55 -6.16 -11.98
N ASP A 212 8.49 -6.46 -11.23
CA ASP A 212 7.13 -6.64 -11.75
C ASP A 212 6.97 -7.80 -12.78
N GLU A 213 7.99 -8.65 -12.95
CA GLU A 213 8.00 -9.82 -13.85
C GLU A 213 7.58 -11.11 -13.15
N SER A 214 7.88 -11.22 -11.86
CA SER A 214 7.52 -12.38 -11.06
C SER A 214 7.31 -12.03 -9.60
N VAL A 215 6.55 -12.89 -8.92
CA VAL A 215 6.35 -12.82 -7.48
C VAL A 215 6.71 -14.17 -6.87
N SER A 216 7.35 -14.16 -5.70
CA SER A 216 7.76 -15.35 -4.97
C SER A 216 7.34 -15.27 -3.52
N LEU A 217 6.84 -16.38 -2.96
CA LEU A 217 6.66 -16.49 -1.51
C LEU A 217 7.96 -16.91 -0.85
N TYR A 218 8.43 -16.09 0.07
CA TYR A 218 9.68 -16.25 0.79
C TYR A 218 9.42 -16.40 2.28
N SER A 219 9.98 -17.46 2.87
CA SER A 219 9.94 -17.67 4.31
C SER A 219 11.10 -18.59 4.73
N GLY A 220 11.63 -18.38 5.94
CA GLY A 220 12.71 -19.21 6.49
C GLY A 220 13.95 -19.33 5.59
N LYS A 221 14.34 -18.23 4.91
CA LYS A 221 15.47 -18.18 3.96
C LYS A 221 15.30 -18.99 2.67
N LYS A 222 14.07 -19.38 2.33
CA LYS A 222 13.76 -20.17 1.14
C LYS A 222 12.60 -19.56 0.37
N ILE A 223 12.63 -19.74 -0.95
CA ILE A 223 11.49 -19.49 -1.82
C ILE A 223 10.66 -20.78 -1.87
N PHE A 224 9.38 -20.69 -1.51
CA PHE A 224 8.44 -21.82 -1.54
C PHE A 224 7.87 -22.04 -2.93
N TRP A 225 7.45 -20.97 -3.57
CA TRP A 225 7.00 -20.95 -4.96
C TRP A 225 7.36 -19.63 -5.61
N LYS A 226 7.49 -19.65 -6.94
CA LYS A 226 7.72 -18.49 -7.80
C LYS A 226 6.75 -18.55 -8.96
N ILE A 227 6.06 -17.45 -9.19
CA ILE A 227 5.11 -17.29 -10.29
C ILE A 227 5.69 -16.25 -11.24
N GLN A 228 5.88 -16.65 -12.49
CA GLN A 228 6.22 -15.72 -13.56
C GLN A 228 4.94 -15.20 -14.18
N PHE A 229 4.86 -13.88 -14.38
CA PHE A 229 3.72 -13.23 -15.02
C PHE A 229 3.73 -13.34 -16.55
N LEU A 230 4.55 -14.25 -17.12
CA LEU A 230 4.74 -14.46 -18.57
C LEU A 230 3.45 -14.78 -19.35
N SER A 231 2.38 -15.18 -18.65
CA SER A 231 1.05 -15.41 -19.22
C SER A 231 0.29 -14.11 -19.54
N PHE A 232 0.71 -12.97 -18.99
CA PHE A 232 0.14 -11.65 -19.25
C PHE A 232 0.92 -10.92 -20.34
N LEU A 233 0.21 -10.30 -21.29
CA LEU A 233 0.85 -9.43 -22.30
C LEU A 233 1.39 -8.13 -21.71
N ASN A 234 0.83 -7.69 -20.58
CA ASN A 234 1.26 -6.51 -19.85
C ASN A 234 1.85 -6.91 -18.50
N HIS A 235 2.96 -6.27 -18.10
CA HIS A 235 3.56 -6.42 -16.77
C HIS A 235 2.57 -5.94 -15.69
N TYR A 236 2.53 -6.64 -14.57
CA TYR A 236 1.66 -6.28 -13.46
C TYR A 236 2.31 -5.19 -12.60
N ILE A 237 1.79 -3.97 -12.64
CA ILE A 237 2.37 -2.80 -11.94
C ILE A 237 1.66 -2.53 -10.59
N GLY A 238 0.60 -3.29 -10.29
CA GLY A 238 -0.19 -3.15 -9.05
C GLY A 238 0.53 -3.63 -7.79
N GLY A 239 -0.20 -3.65 -6.68
CA GLY A 239 0.27 -4.18 -5.40
C GLY A 239 -0.34 -5.53 -5.07
N PHE A 240 -0.06 -6.02 -3.86
CA PHE A 240 -0.61 -7.27 -3.35
C PHE A 240 -1.18 -7.04 -1.96
N PHE A 241 -2.25 -7.76 -1.63
CA PHE A 241 -2.69 -7.91 -0.25
C PHE A 241 -2.95 -9.38 0.05
N TYR A 242 -2.61 -9.79 1.25
CA TYR A 242 -2.87 -11.14 1.74
C TYR A 242 -4.16 -11.15 2.56
N LEU A 243 -5.05 -12.09 2.24
CA LEU A 243 -6.28 -12.33 2.98
C LEU A 243 -6.11 -13.59 3.83
N LYS A 244 -6.14 -13.41 5.15
CA LYS A 244 -5.86 -14.51 6.10
C LYS A 244 -7.01 -15.51 6.17
N GLU A 245 -8.22 -15.03 5.93
CA GLU A 245 -9.47 -15.76 6.06
C GLU A 245 -9.62 -16.87 5.01
N ASP A 246 -8.99 -16.76 3.85
CA ASP A 246 -8.95 -17.80 2.82
C ASP A 246 -7.52 -18.23 2.41
N ASN A 247 -6.50 -17.68 3.09
CA ASN A 247 -5.08 -17.92 2.82
C ASN A 247 -4.70 -17.68 1.35
N LYS A 248 -5.17 -16.58 0.77
CA LYS A 248 -4.86 -16.19 -0.61
C LYS A 248 -4.12 -14.85 -0.66
N VAL A 249 -3.25 -14.73 -1.64
CA VAL A 249 -2.62 -13.47 -2.03
C VAL A 249 -3.38 -12.91 -3.22
N TYR A 250 -3.94 -11.71 -3.07
CA TYR A 250 -4.67 -11.04 -4.14
C TYR A 250 -3.76 -10.07 -4.88
N LEU A 251 -3.87 -10.07 -6.21
CA LEU A 251 -3.36 -8.98 -7.03
C LEU A 251 -4.40 -7.85 -6.91
N ASP A 252 -4.01 -6.74 -6.30
CA ASP A 252 -4.93 -5.68 -5.95
C ASP A 252 -5.58 -4.97 -7.13
N THR A 253 -5.04 -5.11 -8.35
CA THR A 253 -5.56 -4.44 -9.54
C THR A 253 -6.30 -5.43 -10.44
N PRO A 254 -7.63 -5.27 -10.63
CA PRO A 254 -8.43 -6.10 -11.52
C PRO A 254 -7.97 -6.01 -12.97
N ALA A 255 -8.25 -7.08 -13.69
CA ALA A 255 -7.88 -7.29 -15.08
C ALA A 255 -9.11 -7.48 -15.94
N ILE A 256 -9.08 -6.94 -17.15
CA ILE A 256 -10.02 -7.27 -18.22
C ILE A 256 -9.33 -8.32 -19.09
N ILE A 257 -9.90 -9.53 -19.11
CA ILE A 257 -9.49 -10.59 -20.04
C ILE A 257 -10.30 -10.39 -21.33
N GLN A 258 -9.58 -10.17 -22.43
CA GLN A 258 -10.17 -10.07 -23.76
C GLN A 258 -9.99 -11.40 -24.50
N GLU A 259 -11.04 -12.22 -24.57
CA GLU A 259 -11.02 -13.44 -25.37
C GLU A 259 -11.58 -13.15 -26.77
N LYS A 260 -10.76 -13.35 -27.80
CA LYS A 260 -11.22 -13.35 -29.20
C LYS A 260 -11.70 -14.74 -29.57
N MET A 261 -13.01 -14.96 -29.51
CA MET A 261 -13.66 -16.11 -30.16
C MET A 261 -14.35 -15.63 -31.44
N SER A 262 -14.00 -16.25 -32.57
CA SER A 262 -14.50 -16.00 -33.94
C SER A 262 -15.76 -15.11 -34.05
N ASN A 263 -15.54 -13.79 -34.11
CA ASN A 263 -16.49 -12.68 -34.29
C ASN A 263 -17.23 -12.11 -33.06
N ASN A 264 -17.02 -12.61 -31.83
CA ASN A 264 -17.54 -11.98 -30.61
C ASN A 264 -16.41 -11.72 -29.60
N GLN A 265 -16.27 -10.46 -29.17
CA GLN A 265 -15.38 -10.09 -28.08
C GLN A 265 -16.14 -10.25 -26.76
N ILE A 266 -15.65 -11.14 -25.89
CA ILE A 266 -16.13 -11.25 -24.51
C ILE A 266 -15.07 -10.63 -23.62
N ASP A 267 -15.39 -9.47 -23.05
CA ASP A 267 -14.56 -8.81 -22.04
C ASP A 267 -15.08 -9.23 -20.66
N ALA A 268 -14.27 -9.99 -19.92
CA ALA A 268 -14.57 -10.38 -18.55
C ALA A 268 -13.61 -9.68 -17.59
N MET A 269 -14.15 -8.94 -16.62
CA MET A 269 -13.35 -8.39 -15.55
C MET A 269 -13.14 -9.44 -14.47
N VAL A 270 -11.88 -9.63 -14.06
CA VAL A 270 -11.48 -10.61 -13.06
C VAL A 270 -10.57 -10.00 -12.01
N LEU A 271 -10.61 -10.57 -10.82
CA LEU A 271 -9.61 -10.39 -9.78
C LEU A 271 -8.73 -11.63 -9.72
N TYR A 272 -7.43 -11.48 -9.91
CA TYR A 272 -6.47 -12.56 -9.75
C TYR A 272 -6.14 -12.76 -8.28
N ARG A 273 -6.01 -14.03 -7.89
CA ARG A 273 -5.49 -14.42 -6.58
C ARG A 273 -4.57 -15.62 -6.72
N ILE A 274 -3.70 -15.80 -5.75
CA ILE A 274 -2.72 -16.87 -5.69
C ILE A 274 -3.00 -17.67 -4.43
N ASP A 275 -3.10 -18.99 -4.58
CA ASP A 275 -3.11 -19.90 -3.44
C ASP A 275 -1.78 -19.86 -2.71
N ALA A 276 -1.76 -19.42 -1.44
CA ALA A 276 -0.50 -19.20 -0.74
C ALA A 276 0.28 -20.49 -0.45
N TYR A 277 -0.38 -21.66 -0.43
CA TYR A 277 0.29 -22.95 -0.25
C TYR A 277 0.96 -23.45 -1.53
N SER A 278 0.26 -23.39 -2.66
CA SER A 278 0.68 -24.02 -3.91
C SER A 278 1.29 -23.06 -4.93
N GLY A 279 1.06 -21.75 -4.80
CA GLY A 279 1.43 -20.78 -5.82
C GLY A 279 0.56 -20.86 -7.09
N ASN A 280 -0.57 -21.56 -7.04
CA ASN A 280 -1.49 -21.63 -8.17
C ASN A 280 -2.27 -20.32 -8.32
N ILE A 281 -2.32 -19.79 -9.54
CA ILE A 281 -3.12 -18.61 -9.87
C ILE A 281 -4.57 -19.03 -10.13
N GLU A 282 -5.49 -18.31 -9.50
CA GLU A 282 -6.93 -18.43 -9.66
C GLU A 282 -7.52 -17.07 -10.08
N THR A 283 -8.72 -17.12 -10.69
CA THR A 283 -9.48 -15.93 -11.06
C THR A 283 -10.84 -15.93 -10.39
N ILE A 284 -11.28 -14.74 -9.97
CA ILE A 284 -12.66 -14.48 -9.55
C ILE A 284 -13.28 -13.54 -10.57
N GLN A 285 -14.36 -13.95 -11.21
CA GLN A 285 -15.12 -13.07 -12.09
C GLN A 285 -15.82 -11.98 -11.28
N LEU A 286 -15.61 -10.73 -11.67
CA LEU A 286 -16.23 -9.57 -11.05
C LEU A 286 -17.54 -9.19 -11.78
N PRO A 287 -18.51 -8.57 -11.08
CA PRO A 287 -19.73 -8.05 -11.71
C PRO A 287 -19.46 -7.11 -12.90
N SER A 288 -20.00 -7.42 -14.07
CA SER A 288 -19.72 -6.71 -15.33
C SER A 288 -20.22 -5.26 -15.38
N LYS A 289 -21.17 -4.88 -14.51
CA LYS A 289 -21.73 -3.53 -14.46
C LYS A 289 -20.85 -2.52 -13.71
N ILE A 290 -19.83 -2.99 -12.98
CA ILE A 290 -18.98 -2.15 -12.15
C ILE A 290 -17.57 -2.19 -12.72
N LYS A 291 -17.00 -1.02 -13.00
CA LYS A 291 -15.62 -0.89 -13.45
C LYS A 291 -14.69 -0.81 -12.24
N TYR A 292 -14.38 -1.96 -11.66
CA TYR A 292 -13.53 -2.02 -10.47
C TYR A 292 -12.12 -1.51 -10.72
N LYS A 293 -11.62 -0.73 -9.77
CA LYS A 293 -10.26 -0.19 -9.74
C LYS A 293 -9.38 -1.00 -8.80
N ARG A 294 -8.28 -0.42 -8.33
CA ARG A 294 -7.40 -1.04 -7.35
C ARG A 294 -8.13 -1.27 -6.02
N PHE A 295 -8.11 -2.50 -5.55
CA PHE A 295 -8.71 -2.95 -4.30
C PHE A 295 -7.79 -2.73 -3.10
N THR A 296 -8.42 -2.57 -1.94
CA THR A 296 -7.83 -2.65 -0.61
C THR A 296 -8.69 -3.59 0.24
N HIS A 297 -8.05 -4.42 1.06
CA HIS A 297 -8.78 -5.26 2.01
C HIS A 297 -9.48 -4.37 3.05
N MET A 298 -10.80 -4.54 3.16
CA MET A 298 -11.63 -3.78 4.09
C MET A 298 -11.76 -4.53 5.42
N PHE A 299 -12.78 -5.39 5.55
CA PHE A 299 -13.05 -6.22 6.73
C PHE A 299 -13.52 -7.60 6.28
N ASP A 300 -13.15 -8.66 7.01
CA ASP A 300 -13.54 -10.03 6.69
C ASP A 300 -13.24 -10.36 5.21
N TYR A 301 -14.24 -10.82 4.45
CA TYR A 301 -14.17 -11.12 3.03
C TYR A 301 -14.47 -9.91 2.11
N LYS A 302 -14.61 -8.70 2.67
CA LYS A 302 -14.95 -7.50 1.89
C LYS A 302 -13.70 -6.77 1.41
N LEU A 303 -13.72 -6.40 0.14
CA LEU A 303 -12.73 -5.57 -0.52
C LEU A 303 -13.38 -4.25 -0.92
N ILE A 304 -12.67 -3.13 -0.78
CA ILE A 304 -13.11 -1.81 -1.28
C ILE A 304 -12.14 -1.34 -2.35
N ASP A 305 -12.65 -0.88 -3.49
CA ASP A 305 -11.82 -0.33 -4.56
C ASP A 305 -11.61 1.19 -4.42
N ALA A 306 -10.66 1.72 -5.18
CA ALA A 306 -10.29 3.13 -5.20
C ALA A 306 -11.45 4.09 -5.56
N ALA A 307 -12.52 3.58 -6.17
CA ALA A 307 -13.73 4.32 -6.50
C ALA A 307 -14.86 4.15 -5.44
N GLY A 308 -14.61 3.39 -4.37
CA GLY A 308 -15.54 3.18 -3.26
C GLY A 308 -16.50 2.01 -3.46
N ASN A 309 -16.34 1.21 -4.50
CA ASN A 309 -17.13 0.00 -4.69
C ASN A 309 -16.64 -1.08 -3.74
N ILE A 310 -17.56 -1.71 -3.02
CA ILE A 310 -17.28 -2.81 -2.11
C ILE A 310 -17.68 -4.12 -2.81
N PHE A 311 -16.82 -5.12 -2.77
CA PHE A 311 -17.08 -6.47 -3.24
C PHE A 311 -16.89 -7.46 -2.09
N ASP A 312 -17.91 -8.26 -1.79
CA ASP A 312 -17.82 -9.33 -0.79
C ASP A 312 -17.48 -10.66 -1.49
N LEU A 313 -16.31 -11.21 -1.18
CA LEU A 313 -15.80 -12.43 -1.80
C LEU A 313 -16.63 -13.68 -1.44
N LYS A 314 -17.34 -13.66 -0.31
CA LYS A 314 -18.04 -14.83 0.22
C LYS A 314 -19.33 -15.12 -0.54
N ASP A 315 -20.13 -14.09 -0.76
CA ASP A 315 -21.42 -14.20 -1.44
C ASP A 315 -21.42 -13.59 -2.86
N ARG A 316 -20.30 -12.98 -3.26
CA ARG A 316 -20.09 -12.34 -4.57
C ARG A 316 -21.03 -11.17 -4.82
N THR A 317 -21.45 -10.49 -3.76
CA THR A 317 -22.29 -9.30 -3.84
C THR A 317 -21.46 -8.02 -3.93
N ALA A 318 -22.08 -6.98 -4.51
CA ALA A 318 -21.47 -5.68 -4.66
C ALA A 318 -22.30 -4.61 -3.93
N TYR A 319 -21.59 -3.72 -3.24
CA TYR A 319 -22.14 -2.56 -2.55
C TYR A 319 -21.35 -1.32 -2.93
N SER A 320 -21.79 -0.14 -2.49
CA SER A 320 -21.05 1.10 -2.69
C SER A 320 -20.93 1.84 -1.37
N PHE A 321 -19.69 2.20 -1.04
CA PHE A 321 -19.43 3.20 -0.02
C PHE A 321 -19.68 4.58 -0.62
N PRO A 322 -20.40 5.49 0.07
CA PRO A 322 -20.76 6.79 -0.48
C PRO A 322 -19.56 7.77 -0.47
N LEU A 323 -18.47 7.48 -1.18
CA LEU A 323 -17.30 8.37 -1.26
C LEU A 323 -17.69 9.79 -1.70
N ASN A 324 -18.62 9.89 -2.65
CA ASN A 324 -19.07 11.15 -3.21
C ASN A 324 -19.71 12.10 -2.18
N THR A 325 -20.26 11.60 -1.08
CA THR A 325 -20.80 12.47 -0.02
C THR A 325 -19.71 13.13 0.82
N HIS A 326 -18.45 12.70 0.66
CA HIS A 326 -17.30 13.17 1.42
C HIS A 326 -16.21 13.82 0.55
N ARG A 327 -16.45 13.93 -0.77
CA ARG A 327 -15.52 14.52 -1.74
C ARG A 327 -15.29 16.01 -1.52
#